data_AF-A0A6V7NVT9-F1
#
_entry.id   AF-A0A6V7NVT9-F1
#
_cell.length_a   1.000
_cell.length_b   1.000
_cell.length_c   1.000
_cell.angle_alpha   90.00
_cell.angle_beta   90.00
_cell.angle_gamma   90.00
#
_symmetry.space_group_name_H-M   'P 1'
#
loop_
_entity.id
_entity.type
_entity.pdbx_description
1 polymer ?
#
loop_
_entity_poly.entity_id
_entity_poly.type
_entity_poly.pdbx_seq_one_letter_code
_entity_poly.pdbx_strand_id
1 'polypeptide(L)'
;MRPPLPREYFGNVILWAYPRAKARDLTAQPLRYAVDLIRGEIARVGDRYFKSFIDFAASEAAEGLVSTVDPDQWVLKPNVDVDSWLRFPIRELDIGGSGGGGGCPFYFVPSYYPVEGLMFLVPSSRGLVGEGRQSRSIDAYVSLFEEDMDVFRRICYSLDDDDHHHHHHTETTGE
;
A
#
# COMPACT_ATOMS: atom_id res chain seq x y z
N MET A 1 0.20 -15.06 -12.45
CA MET A 1 -0.25 -15.81 -13.64
C MET A 1 0.48 -17.13 -13.76
N ARG A 2 -0.13 -18.12 -14.40
CA ARG A 2 0.46 -19.42 -14.76
C ARG A 2 0.27 -19.65 -16.27
N PRO A 3 1.37 -19.77 -17.04
CA PRO A 3 2.77 -19.65 -16.59
C PRO A 3 3.09 -18.23 -16.06
N PRO A 4 4.14 -18.08 -15.23
CA PRO A 4 4.65 -16.77 -14.86
C PRO A 4 5.06 -15.98 -16.11
N LEU A 5 4.96 -14.65 -16.05
CA LEU A 5 5.48 -13.79 -17.12
C LEU A 5 7.01 -13.86 -17.17
N PRO A 6 7.62 -13.60 -18.35
CA PRO A 6 9.06 -13.43 -18.46
C PRO A 6 9.56 -12.39 -17.46
N ARG A 7 10.73 -12.63 -16.87
CA ARG A 7 11.35 -11.71 -15.90
C ARG A 7 11.54 -10.29 -16.46
N GLU A 8 11.78 -10.20 -17.75
CA GLU A 8 12.04 -8.96 -18.49
C GLU A 8 10.80 -8.46 -19.25
N TYR A 9 9.61 -8.92 -18.88
CA TYR A 9 8.37 -8.44 -19.49
C TYR A 9 8.24 -6.92 -19.34
N PHE A 10 8.16 -6.23 -20.48
CA PHE A 10 8.02 -4.79 -20.55
C PHE A 10 6.57 -4.41 -20.86
N GLY A 11 5.79 -4.13 -19.81
CA GLY A 11 4.38 -3.73 -19.92
C GLY A 11 3.70 -3.69 -18.55
N ASN A 12 2.43 -3.29 -18.54
CA ASN A 12 1.63 -3.23 -17.31
C ASN A 12 1.11 -4.62 -16.90
N VAL A 13 1.23 -4.95 -15.62
CA VAL A 13 0.69 -6.18 -15.01
C VAL A 13 0.08 -5.83 -13.65
N ILE A 14 -0.81 -4.86 -13.67
CA ILE A 14 -1.41 -4.27 -12.46
C ILE A 14 -2.92 -4.44 -12.54
N LEU A 15 -3.50 -5.01 -11.48
CA LEU A 15 -4.92 -5.02 -11.20
C LEU A 15 -5.11 -4.62 -9.74
N TRP A 16 -6.23 -3.97 -9.45
CA TRP A 16 -6.54 -3.46 -8.13
C TRP A 16 -7.31 -4.49 -7.29
N ALA A 17 -6.95 -4.61 -6.02
CA ALA A 17 -7.80 -5.23 -5.01
C ALA A 17 -8.66 -4.14 -4.37
N TYR A 18 -9.97 -4.39 -4.24
CA TYR A 18 -10.92 -3.41 -3.68
C TYR A 18 -11.55 -3.93 -2.38
N PRO A 19 -10.80 -3.95 -1.26
CA PRO A 19 -11.38 -4.21 0.07
C PRO A 19 -12.42 -3.14 0.40
N ARG A 20 -13.61 -3.59 0.82
CA ARG A 20 -14.74 -2.72 1.16
C ARG A 20 -15.26 -3.05 2.56
N ALA A 21 -15.45 -2.03 3.37
CA ALA A 21 -16.11 -2.10 4.66
C ALA A 21 -16.84 -0.79 4.94
N LYS A 22 -17.79 -0.79 5.87
CA LYS A 22 -18.40 0.45 6.34
C LYS A 22 -17.39 1.18 7.23
N ALA A 23 -17.33 2.50 7.13
CA ALA A 23 -16.44 3.32 7.97
C ALA A 23 -16.59 2.99 9.47
N ARG A 24 -17.83 2.85 9.94
CA ARG A 24 -18.12 2.46 11.34
C ARG A 24 -17.52 1.11 11.74
N ASP A 25 -17.47 0.15 10.82
CA ASP A 25 -16.96 -1.20 11.11
C ASP A 25 -15.42 -1.13 11.16
N LEU A 26 -14.80 -0.34 10.28
CA LEU A 26 -13.34 -0.08 10.31
C LEU A 26 -12.88 0.63 11.59
N THR A 27 -13.69 1.55 12.12
CA THR A 27 -13.34 2.31 13.33
C THR A 27 -13.70 1.60 14.63
N ALA A 28 -14.65 0.66 14.61
CA ALA A 28 -15.11 -0.03 15.80
C ALA A 28 -14.45 -1.41 16.01
N GLN A 29 -13.80 -1.96 14.99
CA GLN A 29 -13.09 -3.23 15.06
C GLN A 29 -11.58 -3.01 15.25
N PRO A 30 -10.85 -3.97 15.83
CA PRO A 30 -9.39 -3.89 15.93
C PRO A 30 -8.72 -3.78 14.56
N LEU A 31 -7.50 -3.23 14.51
CA LEU A 31 -6.70 -3.09 13.27
C LEU A 31 -6.61 -4.40 12.47
N ARG A 32 -6.56 -5.55 13.16
CA ARG A 32 -6.55 -6.87 12.55
C ARG A 32 -7.72 -7.11 11.59
N TYR A 33 -8.90 -6.55 11.85
CA TYR A 33 -10.05 -6.64 10.95
C TYR A 33 -9.75 -6.03 9.57
N ALA A 34 -9.19 -4.83 9.54
CA ALA A 34 -8.79 -4.17 8.30
C ALA A 34 -7.68 -4.95 7.57
N VAL A 35 -6.70 -5.47 8.32
CA VAL A 35 -5.61 -6.30 7.77
C VAL A 35 -6.14 -7.57 7.11
N ASP A 36 -7.05 -8.29 7.78
CA ASP A 36 -7.62 -9.53 7.26
C ASP A 36 -8.53 -9.26 6.04
N LEU A 37 -9.26 -8.14 6.02
CA LEU A 37 -10.04 -7.69 4.86
C LEU A 37 -9.14 -7.44 3.63
N ILE A 38 -8.08 -6.65 3.80
CA ILE A 38 -7.12 -6.35 2.72
C ILE A 38 -6.46 -7.64 2.23
N ARG A 39 -5.98 -8.49 3.15
CA ARG A 39 -5.34 -9.76 2.81
C ARG A 39 -6.29 -10.68 2.02
N GLY A 40 -7.56 -10.75 2.44
CA GLY A 40 -8.58 -11.54 1.78
C GLY A 40 -8.81 -11.11 0.34
N GLU A 41 -8.95 -9.81 0.09
CA GLU A 41 -9.17 -9.31 -1.27
C GLU A 41 -7.92 -9.44 -2.16
N ILE A 42 -6.72 -9.19 -1.65
CA ILE A 42 -5.48 -9.45 -2.39
C ILE A 42 -5.37 -10.92 -2.81
N ALA A 43 -5.74 -11.85 -1.93
CA ALA A 43 -5.70 -13.28 -2.24
C ALA A 43 -6.68 -13.69 -3.37
N ARG A 44 -7.75 -12.91 -3.58
CA ARG A 44 -8.73 -13.14 -4.67
C ARG A 44 -8.23 -12.66 -6.02
N VAL A 45 -7.36 -11.65 -6.06
CA VAL A 45 -6.74 -11.11 -7.29
C VAL A 45 -5.57 -12.02 -7.73
N GLY A 46 -5.89 -13.29 -7.99
CA GLY A 46 -4.94 -14.33 -8.41
C GLY A 46 -5.00 -14.64 -9.90
N ASP A 47 -4.31 -15.71 -10.31
CA ASP A 47 -4.21 -16.16 -11.72
C ASP A 47 -5.55 -16.24 -12.46
N ARG A 48 -6.58 -16.83 -11.81
CA ARG A 48 -7.91 -16.97 -12.41
C ARG A 48 -8.58 -15.61 -12.63
N TYR A 49 -8.41 -14.67 -11.69
CA TYR A 49 -9.00 -13.34 -11.81
C TYR A 49 -8.35 -12.54 -12.93
N PHE A 50 -7.01 -12.58 -13.04
CA PHE A 50 -6.30 -11.97 -14.16
C PHE A 50 -6.78 -12.49 -15.52
N LYS A 51 -6.91 -13.81 -15.67
CA LYS A 51 -7.41 -14.41 -16.92
C LYS A 51 -8.85 -14.01 -17.20
N SER A 52 -9.72 -14.06 -16.18
CA SER A 52 -11.12 -13.61 -16.31
C SER A 52 -11.23 -12.14 -16.70
N PHE A 53 -10.34 -11.27 -16.19
CA PHE A 53 -10.32 -9.87 -16.57
C PHE A 53 -9.90 -9.68 -18.03
N ILE A 54 -8.88 -10.43 -18.48
CA ILE A 54 -8.45 -10.43 -19.89
C ILE A 54 -9.58 -10.91 -20.80
N ASP A 55 -10.23 -12.03 -20.46
CA ASP A 55 -11.35 -12.58 -21.23
C ASP A 55 -12.52 -11.59 -21.30
N PHE A 56 -12.84 -10.92 -20.18
CA PHE A 56 -13.85 -9.87 -20.14
C PHE A 56 -13.49 -8.68 -21.03
N ALA A 57 -12.26 -8.17 -20.91
CA ALA A 57 -11.77 -7.04 -21.69
C ALA A 57 -11.72 -7.33 -23.21
N ALA A 58 -11.59 -8.60 -23.60
CA ALA A 58 -11.62 -9.05 -24.99
C ALA A 58 -13.04 -9.37 -25.52
N SER A 59 -14.07 -9.28 -24.67
CA SER A 59 -15.45 -9.63 -25.02
C SER A 59 -16.27 -8.42 -25.47
N GLU A 60 -17.35 -8.66 -26.22
CA GLU A 60 -18.34 -7.64 -26.59
C GLU A 60 -18.97 -6.93 -25.38
N ALA A 61 -18.99 -7.59 -24.21
CA ALA A 61 -19.52 -6.98 -22.98
C ALA A 61 -18.68 -5.81 -22.45
N ALA A 62 -17.42 -5.69 -22.88
CA ALA A 62 -16.59 -4.54 -22.56
C ALA A 62 -16.79 -3.36 -23.54
N GLU A 63 -17.52 -3.57 -24.65
CA GLU A 63 -17.74 -2.51 -25.63
C GLU A 63 -18.51 -1.34 -25.02
N GLY A 64 -17.98 -0.13 -25.20
CA GLY A 64 -18.55 1.10 -24.66
C GLY A 64 -18.29 1.34 -23.17
N LEU A 65 -17.65 0.41 -22.45
CA LEU A 65 -17.16 0.65 -21.10
C LEU A 65 -15.85 1.44 -21.14
N VAL A 66 -15.61 2.25 -20.11
CA VAL A 66 -14.39 3.01 -19.92
C VAL A 66 -13.64 2.53 -18.69
N SER A 67 -12.35 2.83 -18.63
CA SER A 67 -11.53 2.59 -17.45
C SER A 67 -12.14 3.28 -16.23
N THR A 68 -12.16 2.58 -15.09
CA THR A 68 -12.53 3.19 -13.80
C THR A 68 -11.42 4.08 -13.23
N VAL A 69 -10.21 4.00 -13.80
CA VAL A 69 -9.11 4.91 -13.48
C VAL A 69 -9.34 6.19 -14.25
N ASP A 70 -9.78 7.23 -13.54
CA ASP A 70 -10.02 8.57 -14.09
C ASP A 70 -8.83 9.49 -13.71
N PRO A 71 -8.02 9.95 -14.69
CA PRO A 71 -6.88 10.83 -14.43
C PRO A 71 -7.29 12.22 -13.93
N ASP A 72 -8.56 12.62 -14.13
CA ASP A 72 -9.09 13.91 -13.69
C ASP A 72 -9.80 13.80 -12.32
N GLN A 73 -9.71 12.65 -11.65
CA GLN A 73 -10.24 12.46 -10.31
C GLN A 73 -9.26 13.00 -9.24
N TRP A 74 -9.60 14.16 -8.67
CA TRP A 74 -8.82 14.82 -7.63
C TRP A 74 -9.24 14.50 -6.19
N VAL A 75 -10.41 13.88 -6.01
CA VAL A 75 -10.99 13.57 -4.70
C VAL A 75 -11.50 12.13 -4.69
N LEU A 76 -10.96 11.31 -3.79
CA LEU A 76 -11.33 9.90 -3.66
C LEU A 76 -12.37 9.66 -2.57
N LYS A 77 -12.58 10.59 -1.62
CA LYS A 77 -13.57 10.42 -0.54
C LYS A 77 -14.88 9.80 -1.03
N PRO A 78 -15.42 8.79 -0.34
CA PRO A 78 -14.92 8.21 0.93
C PRO A 78 -13.88 7.09 0.76
N ASN A 79 -13.35 6.90 -0.45
CA ASN A 79 -12.37 5.86 -0.77
C ASN A 79 -10.94 6.35 -0.59
N VAL A 80 -10.00 5.41 -0.58
CA VAL A 80 -8.57 5.65 -0.45
C VAL A 80 -7.84 4.70 -1.40
N ASP A 81 -6.86 5.23 -2.14
CA ASP A 81 -5.98 4.45 -3.01
C ASP A 81 -4.58 4.39 -2.42
N VAL A 82 -3.93 3.22 -2.53
CA VAL A 82 -2.61 2.97 -1.93
C VAL A 82 -1.65 2.38 -2.96
N ASP A 83 -0.64 3.17 -3.32
CA ASP A 83 0.44 2.79 -4.22
C ASP A 83 1.68 2.39 -3.42
N SER A 84 2.04 1.11 -3.50
CA SER A 84 3.22 0.58 -2.82
C SER A 84 4.44 0.52 -3.75
N TRP A 85 5.40 1.41 -3.53
CA TRP A 85 6.69 1.42 -4.24
C TRP A 85 7.79 0.71 -3.44
N LEU A 86 7.42 0.00 -2.37
CA LEU A 86 8.34 -0.67 -1.43
C LEU A 86 9.26 -1.71 -2.10
N ARG A 87 8.86 -2.24 -3.26
CA ARG A 87 9.59 -3.28 -3.99
C ARG A 87 10.28 -2.77 -5.25
N PHE A 88 10.25 -1.46 -5.52
CA PHE A 88 11.04 -0.92 -6.63
C PHE A 88 12.53 -1.06 -6.32
N PRO A 89 13.35 -1.56 -7.27
CA PRO A 89 14.77 -1.81 -7.06
C PRO A 89 15.59 -0.50 -7.14
N ILE A 90 15.14 0.55 -6.46
CA ILE A 90 15.75 1.89 -6.49
C ILE A 90 17.23 1.86 -6.06
N ARG A 91 17.59 0.93 -5.16
CA ARG A 91 18.96 0.73 -4.68
C ARG A 91 19.88 0.05 -5.70
N GLU A 92 19.31 -0.64 -6.68
CA GLU A 92 20.06 -1.30 -7.75
C GLU A 92 20.36 -0.33 -8.91
N LEU A 93 19.76 0.86 -8.89
CA LEU A 93 20.05 1.92 -9.85
C LEU A 93 21.43 2.51 -9.54
N ASP A 94 22.44 2.15 -10.32
CA ASP A 94 23.76 2.76 -10.32
C ASP A 94 24.09 3.20 -11.75
N ILE A 95 24.21 4.51 -11.95
CA ILE A 95 24.48 5.12 -13.27
C ILE A 95 26.00 5.39 -13.41
N GLY A 96 26.82 5.01 -12.41
CA GLY A 96 28.27 5.09 -12.42
C GLY A 96 28.92 3.88 -13.10
N GLY A 97 29.42 4.09 -14.32
CA GLY A 97 30.27 3.11 -15.00
C GLY A 97 31.50 2.70 -14.19
N SER A 98 31.98 1.48 -14.44
CA SER A 98 33.15 0.84 -13.82
C SER A 98 34.36 1.79 -13.71
N GLY A 99 34.52 2.48 -12.59
CA GLY A 99 35.64 3.41 -12.43
C GLY A 99 35.52 4.46 -11.32
N GLY A 100 34.33 4.72 -10.79
CA GLY A 100 34.20 5.50 -9.55
C GLY A 100 32.96 6.40 -9.48
N GLY A 101 32.21 6.24 -8.40
CA GLY A 101 31.47 7.33 -7.77
C GLY A 101 29.99 7.52 -8.10
N GLY A 102 29.38 6.77 -9.03
CA GLY A 102 27.97 6.98 -9.41
C GLY A 102 26.92 6.28 -8.55
N GLY A 103 27.27 5.95 -7.31
CA GLY A 103 26.54 5.04 -6.41
C GLY A 103 25.04 5.31 -6.25
N CYS A 104 24.35 4.36 -5.61
CA CYS A 104 22.89 4.32 -5.57
C CYS A 104 22.23 5.62 -5.06
N PRO A 105 20.99 5.94 -5.50
CA PRO A 105 20.23 7.09 -5.02
C PRO A 105 20.20 7.16 -3.49
N PHE A 106 20.56 8.32 -2.94
CA PHE A 106 20.49 8.58 -1.50
C PHE A 106 19.12 9.10 -1.05
N TYR A 107 18.27 9.52 -2.01
CA TYR A 107 16.94 10.04 -1.77
C TYR A 107 16.02 9.67 -2.92
N PHE A 108 14.79 9.26 -2.60
CA PHE A 108 13.78 8.88 -3.57
C PHE A 108 12.41 9.18 -2.98
N VAL A 109 11.60 9.96 -3.70
CA VAL A 109 10.27 10.40 -3.28
C VAL A 109 9.33 10.49 -4.48
N PRO A 110 8.02 10.32 -4.28
CA PRO A 110 7.03 10.66 -5.30
C PRO A 110 7.10 12.16 -5.64
N SER A 111 6.78 12.50 -6.88
CA SER A 111 6.49 13.89 -7.25
C SER A 111 5.23 14.38 -6.53
N TYR A 112 5.06 15.70 -6.43
CA TYR A 112 3.85 16.27 -5.84
C TYR A 112 2.61 15.92 -6.68
N TYR A 113 1.71 15.12 -6.09
CA TYR A 113 0.49 14.65 -6.73
C TYR A 113 -0.68 14.71 -5.72
N PRO A 114 -1.38 15.87 -5.62
CA PRO A 114 -2.30 16.16 -4.52
C PRO A 114 -3.72 15.64 -4.77
N VAL A 115 -3.85 14.35 -5.10
CA VAL A 115 -5.15 13.69 -5.15
C VAL A 115 -5.56 13.33 -3.74
N GLU A 116 -6.67 13.90 -3.26
CA GLU A 116 -7.18 13.60 -1.93
C GLU A 116 -7.53 12.12 -1.82
N GLY A 117 -7.10 11.49 -0.71
CA GLY A 117 -7.29 10.06 -0.46
C GLY A 117 -6.25 9.15 -1.10
N LEU A 118 -5.28 9.68 -1.86
CA LEU A 118 -4.18 8.89 -2.40
C LEU A 118 -3.01 8.78 -1.41
N MET A 119 -2.43 7.59 -1.30
CA MET A 119 -1.27 7.31 -0.47
C MET A 119 -0.15 6.60 -1.23
N PHE A 120 1.09 7.07 -1.07
CA PHE A 120 2.29 6.34 -1.54
C PHE A 120 3.07 5.76 -0.37
N LEU A 121 3.44 4.49 -0.46
CA LEU A 121 4.34 3.84 0.49
C LEU A 121 5.72 3.65 -0.17
N VAL A 122 6.74 4.31 0.36
CA VAL A 122 8.10 4.23 -0.18
C VAL A 122 9.10 3.76 0.89
N PRO A 123 10.18 3.05 0.49
CA PRO A 123 11.27 2.74 1.41
C PRO A 123 11.88 4.04 1.92
N SER A 124 12.14 4.12 3.23
CA SER A 124 12.67 5.37 3.77
C SER A 124 14.09 5.64 3.31
N SER A 125 14.33 6.90 2.93
CA SER A 125 15.64 7.38 2.49
C SER A 125 16.67 7.46 3.62
N ARG A 126 16.22 7.52 4.88
CA ARG A 126 17.10 7.44 6.06
C ARG A 126 17.86 6.12 6.15
N GLY A 127 17.36 5.05 5.51
CA GLY A 127 18.06 3.77 5.39
C GLY A 127 18.94 3.64 4.14
N LEU A 128 19.10 4.70 3.34
CA LEU A 128 19.98 4.72 2.14
C LEU A 128 21.40 5.23 2.45
N VAL A 129 21.63 5.85 3.63
CA VAL A 129 22.92 6.42 4.03
C VAL A 129 23.42 5.72 5.30
N GLY A 130 24.54 5.00 5.22
CA GLY A 130 25.25 4.44 6.37
C GLY A 130 25.73 2.99 6.18
N GLU A 131 26.94 2.70 6.63
CA GLU A 131 27.52 1.36 6.67
C GLU A 131 26.71 0.47 7.63
N GLY A 132 25.95 -0.48 7.08
CA GLY A 132 25.57 -1.71 7.79
C GLY A 132 24.27 -1.72 8.62
N ARG A 133 23.47 -0.65 8.68
CA ARG A 133 22.12 -0.71 9.29
C ARG A 133 21.04 -0.22 8.33
N GLN A 134 20.35 -1.18 7.72
CA GLN A 134 19.15 -0.93 6.94
C GLN A 134 18.05 -0.44 7.87
N SER A 135 17.70 0.85 7.81
CA SER A 135 16.42 1.29 8.37
C SER A 135 15.31 0.60 7.58
N ARG A 136 14.51 -0.22 8.26
CA ARG A 136 13.29 -0.85 7.70
C ARG A 136 12.09 0.10 7.75
N SER A 137 12.33 1.40 7.98
CA SER A 137 11.27 2.40 8.00
C SER A 137 10.65 2.57 6.62
N ILE A 138 9.37 2.88 6.63
CA ILE A 138 8.55 3.20 5.47
C ILE A 138 8.12 4.65 5.64
N ASP A 139 8.28 5.44 4.59
CA ASP A 139 7.70 6.78 4.54
C ASP A 139 6.37 6.68 3.78
N ALA A 140 5.29 7.15 4.40
CA ALA A 140 3.96 7.21 3.80
C ALA A 140 3.62 8.66 3.42
N TYR A 141 3.38 8.90 2.13
CA TYR A 141 2.92 10.19 1.62
C TYR A 141 1.41 10.13 1.52
N VAL A 142 0.72 10.93 2.33
CA VAL A 142 -0.75 10.90 2.46
C VAL A 142 -1.31 12.25 2.05
N SER A 143 -2.16 12.28 1.03
CA SER A 143 -2.82 13.49 0.55
C SER A 143 -4.24 13.58 1.10
N LEU A 144 -4.51 14.62 1.90
CA LEU A 144 -5.79 14.86 2.57
C LEU A 144 -6.10 16.37 2.52
N PHE A 145 -7.37 16.74 2.75
CA PHE A 145 -7.70 18.14 2.94
C PHE A 145 -7.09 18.69 4.23
N GLU A 146 -6.76 19.97 4.24
CA GLU A 146 -6.15 20.65 5.38
C GLU A 146 -7.00 20.50 6.65
N GLU A 147 -8.33 20.56 6.53
CA GLU A 147 -9.28 20.39 7.62
C GLU A 147 -9.25 19.01 8.30
N ASP A 148 -8.80 17.96 7.60
CA ASP A 148 -8.71 16.61 8.14
C ASP A 148 -7.34 16.31 8.78
N MET A 149 -6.33 17.16 8.54
CA MET A 149 -4.95 16.85 8.91
C MET A 149 -4.72 16.75 10.42
N ASP A 150 -5.33 17.64 11.19
CA ASP A 150 -5.22 17.61 12.64
C ASP A 150 -5.86 16.35 13.22
N VAL A 151 -6.99 15.92 12.66
CA VAL A 151 -7.66 14.68 13.06
C VAL A 151 -6.80 13.48 12.71
N PHE A 152 -6.30 13.40 11.48
CA PHE A 152 -5.43 12.32 11.01
C PHE A 152 -4.18 12.18 11.89
N ARG A 153 -3.50 13.29 12.19
CA ARG A 153 -2.30 13.31 13.03
C ARG A 153 -2.56 12.76 14.43
N ARG A 154 -3.73 13.07 15.00
CA ARG A 154 -4.13 12.59 16.32
C ARG A 154 -4.39 11.08 16.34
N ILE A 155 -5.06 10.55 15.31
CA ILE A 155 -5.46 9.12 15.28
C ILE A 155 -4.37 8.18 14.74
N CYS A 156 -3.39 8.69 13.98
CA CYS A 156 -2.36 7.86 13.35
C CYS A 156 -1.51 7.04 14.34
N TYR A 157 -1.42 7.49 15.60
CA TYR A 157 -0.66 6.82 16.67
C TYR A 157 -1.52 6.14 17.73
N SER A 158 -2.85 6.06 17.55
CA SER A 158 -3.78 5.59 18.59
C SER A 158 -4.14 4.11 18.49
N LEU A 159 -3.39 3.31 17.70
CA LEU A 159 -3.77 1.92 17.36
C LEU A 159 -3.18 0.85 18.31
N ASP A 160 -2.40 1.23 19.31
CA ASP A 160 -1.54 0.30 20.08
C ASP A 160 -2.08 -0.16 21.47
N ASP A 161 -3.31 0.17 21.89
CA ASP A 161 -3.74 -0.06 23.29
C ASP A 161 -4.55 -1.35 23.59
N ASP A 162 -4.97 -2.16 22.61
CA ASP A 162 -5.97 -3.22 22.87
C ASP A 162 -5.43 -4.66 23.08
N ASP A 163 -4.13 -4.93 22.97
CA ASP A 163 -3.60 -6.32 23.01
C ASP A 163 -3.05 -6.80 24.37
N HIS A 164 -3.23 -6.06 25.47
CA HIS A 164 -2.63 -6.41 26.79
C HIS A 164 -3.57 -6.59 27.98
N HIS A 165 -4.89 -6.69 27.79
CA HIS A 165 -5.80 -6.98 28.89
C HIS A 165 -6.68 -8.21 28.67
N HIS A 166 -6.06 -9.40 28.66
CA HIS A 166 -6.75 -10.61 29.13
C HIS A 166 -5.80 -11.60 29.83
N HIS A 167 -6.12 -11.83 31.11
CA HIS A 167 -5.76 -12.96 31.99
C HIS A 167 -4.39 -12.97 32.71
N HIS A 168 -4.39 -12.41 33.93
CA HIS A 168 -4.02 -13.17 35.12
C HIS A 168 -4.70 -12.58 36.38
N HIS A 169 -5.93 -13.03 36.65
CA HIS A 169 -6.44 -13.10 38.02
C HIS A 169 -6.64 -14.58 38.30
N THR A 170 -5.64 -15.19 38.95
CA THR A 170 -5.83 -16.45 39.68
C THR A 170 -5.79 -16.08 41.16
N GLU A 171 -6.90 -16.37 41.80
CA GLU A 171 -7.22 -16.13 43.20
C GLU A 171 -6.17 -16.72 44.14
N THR A 172 -5.75 -15.92 45.11
CA THR A 172 -5.21 -16.42 46.37
C THR A 172 -6.34 -17.02 47.18
N THR A 173 -6.44 -18.35 47.20
CA THR A 173 -7.13 -19.07 48.28
C THR A 173 -6.14 -19.25 49.42
N GLY A 174 -6.45 -18.65 50.56
CA GLY A 174 -5.78 -18.95 51.81
C GLY A 174 -6.26 -20.29 52.37
N GLU A 175 -5.32 -21.06 52.90
CA GLU A 175 -5.36 -21.82 54.15
C GLU A 175 -3.92 -22.10 54.59
#